data_AF-A0A292QAL0-F1
#
_entry.id   AF-A0A292QAL0-F1
#
_cell.length_a   1.000
_cell.length_b   1.000
_cell.length_c   1.000
_cell.angle_alpha   90.00
_cell.angle_beta   90.00
_cell.angle_gamma   90.00
#
_symmetry.space_group_name_H-M   'P 1'
#
loop_
_entity.id
_entity.type
_entity.pdbx_description
1 polymer ?
#
loop_
_entity_poly.entity_id
_entity_poly.type
_entity_poly.pdbx_seq_one_letter_code
_entity_poly.pdbx_strand_id
1 'polypeptide(L)' 'LTLPRIILPPTKRDSHIILDLGTLMGYIKYWAVPKSLRKLGCRDARNSGWGDLWALGAKARISRNIKI' A
#
# COMPACT_ATOMS: atom_id res chain seq x y z
N LEU A 1 5.49 13.06 11.33
CA LEU A 1 5.52 11.94 10.35
C LEU A 1 4.09 11.54 10.04
N THR A 2 3.57 11.95 8.89
CA THR A 2 2.21 11.65 8.46
C THR A 2 2.22 10.32 7.70
N LEU A 3 1.37 9.38 8.12
CA LEU A 3 1.22 8.11 7.41
C LEU A 3 0.60 8.34 6.04
N PRO A 4 1.07 7.65 5.00
CA PRO A 4 0.47 7.77 3.69
C PRO A 4 -0.92 7.13 3.70
N ARG A 5 -1.84 7.74 2.96
CA ARG A 5 -3.22 7.25 2.81
C ARG A 5 -3.34 6.40 1.57
N ILE A 6 -4.19 5.39 1.61
CA ILE A 6 -4.49 4.57 0.44
C ILE A 6 -5.35 5.40 -0.52
N ILE A 7 -4.90 5.52 -1.78
CA ILE A 7 -5.59 6.28 -2.84
C ILE A 7 -6.42 5.35 -3.74
N LEU A 8 -5.95 4.12 -3.98
CA LEU A 8 -6.65 3.16 -4.84
C LEU A 8 -6.95 1.88 -4.07
N PRO A 9 -8.02 1.16 -4.43
CA PRO A 9 -8.33 -0.12 -3.81
C PRO A 9 -7.15 -1.11 -3.98
N PRO A 10 -6.91 -1.96 -2.97
CA PRO A 10 -5.80 -2.91 -2.99
C PRO A 10 -5.90 -3.86 -4.18
N THR A 11 -4.82 -3.94 -4.97
CA THR A 11 -4.73 -4.93 -6.05
C THR A 11 -4.29 -6.27 -5.47
N LYS A 12 -5.19 -7.27 -5.57
CA LYS A 12 -4.98 -8.61 -5.01
C LYS A 12 -4.22 -9.47 -6.02
N ARG A 13 -3.03 -9.96 -5.65
CA ARG A 13 -2.32 -11.03 -6.36
C ARG A 13 -2.26 -12.28 -5.47
N ASP A 14 -1.89 -13.42 -6.06
CA ASP A 14 -1.86 -14.69 -5.33
C ASP A 14 -0.85 -14.71 -4.20
N SER A 15 0.32 -14.10 -4.42
CA SER A 15 1.44 -14.10 -3.47
C SER A 15 1.56 -12.83 -2.63
N HIS A 16 0.98 -11.71 -3.08
CA HIS A 16 1.12 -10.40 -2.44
C HIS A 16 -0.06 -9.49 -2.77
N ILE A 17 -0.22 -8.43 -1.98
CA ILE A 17 -1.19 -7.37 -2.21
C ILE A 17 -0.42 -6.10 -2.52
N ILE A 18 -0.87 -5.36 -3.51
CA ILE A 18 -0.30 -4.07 -3.87
C ILE A 18 -1.21 -2.97 -3.33
N LEU A 19 -0.63 -2.05 -2.56
CA LEU A 19 -1.28 -0.87 -2.00
C LEU A 19 -0.73 0.38 -2.66
N ASP A 20 -1.65 1.24 -3.12
CA ASP A 20 -1.30 2.52 -3.74
C ASP A 20 -1.50 3.63 -2.73
N LEU A 21 -0.37 4.15 -2.26
CA LEU A 21 -0.27 5.04 -1.13
C LEU A 21 0.10 6.44 -1.58
N GLY A 22 -0.79 7.39 -1.31
CA GLY A 22 -0.57 8.81 -1.46
C GLY A 22 0.37 9.33 -0.40
N THR A 23 1.51 9.85 -0.83
CA THR A 23 2.35 10.65 0.05
C THR A 23 1.98 12.12 -0.12
N LEU A 24 1.99 12.88 0.98
CA LEU A 24 1.75 14.34 0.96
C LEU A 24 2.73 15.13 0.07
N MET A 25 3.83 14.52 -0.36
CA MET A 25 4.77 15.07 -1.34
C MET A 25 4.25 15.05 -2.80
N GLY A 26 3.02 14.61 -3.05
CA GLY A 26 2.42 14.64 -4.40
C GLY A 26 2.83 13.50 -5.32
N TYR A 27 3.39 12.41 -4.79
CA TYR A 27 3.66 11.18 -5.54
C TYR A 27 2.93 9.98 -4.94
N ILE A 28 2.65 8.98 -5.78
CA ILE A 28 2.09 7.69 -5.36
C ILE A 28 3.22 6.69 -5.14
N LYS A 29 3.16 6.01 -4.00
CA LYS A 29 4.01 4.86 -3.68
C LYS A 29 3.19 3.58 -3.85
N TYR A 30 3.76 2.64 -4.58
CA TYR A 30 3.26 1.27 -4.68
C TYR A 30 3.96 0.43 -3.61
N TRP A 31 3.18 -0.14 -2.71
CA TRP A 31 3.67 -0.96 -1.61
C TRP A 31 3.23 -2.40 -1.83
N ALA A 32 4.20 -3.31 -1.96
CA ALA A 32 3.91 -4.73 -2.02
C ALA A 32 3.95 -5.33 -0.61
N VAL A 33 2.81 -5.85 -0.17
CA VAL A 33 2.64 -6.60 1.08
C VAL A 33 2.64 -8.09 0.72
N PRO A 34 3.76 -8.81 0.89
CA PRO A 34 3.80 -10.23 0.59
C PRO A 34 3.07 -11.02 1.66
N LYS A 35 2.46 -12.14 1.26
CA LYS A 35 1.78 -13.08 2.18
C LYS A 35 2.73 -13.63 3.26
N SER A 36 4.04 -13.67 2.97
CA SER A 36 5.08 -14.11 3.89
C SER A 36 5.40 -13.11 5.00
N LEU A 37 4.99 -11.83 4.90
CA LEU A 37 5.36 -10.81 5.88
C LEU A 37 4.69 -11.08 7.23
N ARG A 38 3.35 -11.18 7.23
CA ARG A 38 2.50 -11.52 8.39
C ARG A 38 1.08 -11.82 7.90
N LYS A 39 0.45 -12.85 8.48
CA LYS A 39 -0.96 -13.20 8.16
C LYS A 39 -1.92 -12.03 8.41
N LEU A 40 -1.74 -11.32 9.54
CA LEU A 40 -2.55 -10.15 9.89
C LEU A 40 -2.35 -9.00 8.90
N GLY A 41 -1.11 -8.63 8.59
CA GLY A 41 -0.85 -7.57 7.60
C GLY A 41 -1.36 -7.91 6.19
N CYS A 42 -1.33 -9.17 5.77
CA CYS A 42 -1.94 -9.57 4.49
C CYS A 42 -3.47 -9.48 4.54
N ARG A 43 -4.11 -9.80 5.67
CA ARG A 43 -5.57 -9.67 5.85
C ARG A 43 -5.99 -8.20 5.87
N ASP A 44 -5.28 -7.36 6.61
CA ASP A 44 -5.57 -5.92 6.73
C ASP A 44 -5.36 -5.22 5.39
N ALA A 45 -4.28 -5.55 4.66
CA ALA A 45 -4.05 -5.01 3.32
C ALA A 45 -5.18 -5.39 2.35
N ARG A 46 -5.76 -6.59 2.51
CA ARG A 46 -6.85 -7.08 1.65
C ARG A 46 -8.18 -6.37 1.89
N ASN A 47 -8.38 -5.93 3.13
CA ASN A 47 -9.59 -5.27 3.61
C ASN A 47 -9.47 -3.75 3.64
N SER A 48 -8.27 -3.20 3.40
CA SER A 48 -8.05 -1.78 3.33
C SER A 48 -8.77 -1.13 2.13
N GLY A 49 -9.26 0.08 2.34
CA GLY A 49 -10.00 0.87 1.35
C GLY A 49 -9.36 2.24 1.10
N TRP A 50 -10.06 3.04 0.32
CA TRP A 50 -9.66 4.42 0.07
C TRP A 50 -9.69 5.25 1.36
N GLY A 51 -8.66 6.06 1.59
CA GLY A 51 -8.57 6.97 2.74
C GLY A 51 -7.97 6.36 4.01
N ASP A 52 -7.84 5.03 4.07
CA ASP A 52 -7.23 4.31 5.19
C ASP A 52 -5.74 4.64 5.35
N LEU A 53 -5.28 4.64 6.60
CA LEU A 53 -3.87 4.83 6.95
C LEU A 53 -3.17 3.48 7.06
N TRP A 54 -2.01 3.34 6.40
CA TRP A 54 -1.26 2.09 6.40
C TRP A 54 0.05 2.18 7.19
N ALA A 55 0.08 1.58 8.39
CA ALA A 55 1.23 1.62 9.31
C ALA A 55 2.11 0.36 9.29
N LEU A 56 1.60 -0.76 8.77
CA LEU A 56 2.21 -2.10 8.94
C LEU A 56 3.46 -2.32 8.07
N GLY A 57 3.87 -1.31 7.30
CA GLY A 57 5.04 -1.39 6.42
C GLY A 57 4.76 -2.20 5.15
N ALA A 58 5.80 -2.36 4.34
CA ALA A 58 5.79 -3.16 3.13
C ALA A 58 7.19 -3.69 2.88
N LYS A 59 7.29 -4.84 2.19
CA LYS A 59 8.59 -5.43 1.85
C LYS A 59 9.26 -4.67 0.71
N ALA A 60 8.48 -4.20 -0.26
CA ALA A 60 8.96 -3.40 -1.37
C ALA A 60 8.16 -2.10 -1.45
N ARG A 61 8.88 -0.99 -1.66
CA ARG A 61 8.33 0.36 -1.86
C ARG A 61 8.82 0.86 -3.21
N ILE A 62 7.92 1.06 -4.15
CA ILE A 62 8.23 1.58 -5.48
C ILE A 62 7.57 2.95 -5.60
N SER A 63 8.38 4.01 -5.70
CA SER A 63 7.88 5.34 -6.03
C SER A 63 7.64 5.43 -7.53
N ARG A 64 6.43 5.78 -7.95
CA ARG A 64 6.16 6.15 -9.34
C ARG A 64 5.85 7.65 -9.40
N ASN A 65 6.56 8.35 -10.27
CA ASN A 65 6.23 9.73 -10.61
C ASN A 65 5.01 9.68 -11.54
N ILE A 66 3.91 10.30 -11.11
CA ILE A 66 2.71 10.39 -11.93
C ILE A 66 2.99 11.52 -12.91
N LYS A 67 3.19 11.17 -14.17
CA LYS A 67 3.11 12.16 -15.24
C LYS A 67 1.63 12.49 -15.41
N ILE A 68 1.21 13.62 -14.83
CA ILE A 68 -0.11 14.22 -15.08
C ILE A 68 -0.04 14.90 -16.45
#